data_AF-A0A949GDI8-F1
#
_entry.id   AF-A0A949GDI8-F1
#
_cell.length_a   1.000
_cell.length_b   1.000
_cell.length_c   1.000
_cell.angle_alpha   90.00
_cell.angle_beta   90.00
_cell.angle_gamma   90.00
#
_symmetry.space_group_name_H-M   'P 1'
#
loop_
_entity.id
_entity.type
_entity.pdbx_description
1 polymer ?
#
loop_
_entity_poly.entity_id
_entity_poly.type
_entity_poly.pdbx_seq_one_letter_code
_entity_poly.pdbx_strand_id
1 'polypeptide(L)'
;MQKQSDGFTTITGGKTHRVDEAGCEWNSTFEWIAEGQVKMTSVADPKNARKDFLLIGPNGLPTAEPQTYETVMTVKRKGDKVQMTGTITYGNETIFLTMRKG
;
A
#
# COMPACT_ATOMS: atom_id res chain seq x y z
N MET A 1 -3.76 17.53 3.54
CA MET A 1 -4.30 17.01 2.26
C MET A 1 -4.38 15.50 2.40
N GLN A 2 -5.57 14.89 2.33
CA GLN A 2 -5.75 13.45 2.54
C GLN A 2 -5.85 12.79 1.17
N LYS A 3 -4.83 12.02 0.77
CA LYS A 3 -4.82 11.32 -0.52
C LYS A 3 -5.64 10.04 -0.37
N GLN A 4 -6.90 10.06 -0.83
CA GLN A 4 -7.70 8.84 -0.94
C GLN A 4 -7.37 8.18 -2.28
N SER A 5 -6.77 6.99 -2.24
CA SER A 5 -6.52 6.16 -3.41
C SER A 5 -7.50 5.00 -3.39
N ASP A 6 -8.60 5.12 -4.12
CA ASP A 6 -9.52 4.01 -4.34
C ASP A 6 -8.98 3.10 -5.45
N GLY A 7 -9.22 1.79 -5.32
CA GLY A 7 -8.80 0.82 -6.32
C GLY A 7 -9.18 -0.61 -5.97
N PHE A 8 -9.24 -1.45 -7.01
CA PHE A 8 -9.39 -2.89 -6.86
C PHE A 8 -8.01 -3.55 -6.92
N THR A 9 -7.81 -4.54 -6.07
CA THR A 9 -6.60 -5.36 -6.09
C THR A 9 -6.97 -6.82 -5.84
N THR A 10 -6.20 -7.72 -6.43
CA THR A 10 -6.33 -9.16 -6.18
C THR A 10 -5.15 -9.60 -5.31
N ILE A 11 -5.46 -10.18 -4.15
CA ILE A 11 -4.45 -10.77 -3.26
C ILE A 11 -4.42 -12.27 -3.54
N THR A 12 -3.29 -12.78 -4.02
CA THR A 12 -3.08 -14.21 -4.27
C THR A 12 -1.85 -14.67 -3.49
N GLY A 13 -2.00 -15.66 -2.62
CA GLY A 13 -0.91 -16.15 -1.78
C GLY A 13 -0.28 -15.07 -0.89
N GLY A 14 -1.08 -14.11 -0.41
CA GLY A 14 -0.59 -12.99 0.39
C GLY A 14 0.19 -11.95 -0.41
N LYS A 15 0.08 -11.92 -1.74
CA LYS A 15 0.80 -10.98 -2.60
C LYS A 15 -0.15 -10.23 -3.52
N THR A 16 0.21 -8.99 -3.85
CA THR A 16 -0.45 -8.20 -4.89
C THR A 16 0.58 -7.62 -5.84
N HIS A 17 0.16 -7.45 -7.08
CA HIS A 17 0.88 -6.68 -8.09
C HIS A 17 -0.12 -5.73 -8.75
N ARG A 18 0.25 -4.45 -8.87
CA ARG A 18 -0.55 -3.41 -9.53
C ARG A 18 0.38 -2.45 -10.25
N VAL A 19 -0.04 -1.97 -11.41
CA VAL A 19 0.54 -0.79 -12.04
C VAL A 19 -0.49 0.33 -11.96
N ASP A 20 -0.09 1.50 -11.47
CA ASP A 20 -1.00 2.66 -11.41
C ASP A 20 -1.04 3.43 -12.74
N GLU A 21 -1.89 4.46 -12.83
CA GLU A 21 -2.04 5.28 -14.04
C GLU A 21 -0.77 6.05 -14.42
N ALA A 22 0.16 6.24 -13.48
CA ALA A 22 1.43 6.85 -13.77
C ALA A 22 2.43 5.86 -14.37
N GLY A 23 2.14 4.55 -14.33
CA GLY A 23 3.06 3.49 -14.71
C GLY A 23 3.98 3.05 -13.57
N CYS A 24 3.72 3.51 -12.34
CA CYS A 24 4.47 3.05 -11.17
C CYS A 24 3.98 1.66 -10.77
N GLU A 25 4.93 0.77 -10.54
CA GLU A 25 4.66 -0.61 -10.18
C GLU A 25 4.61 -0.76 -8.66
N TRP A 26 3.54 -1.37 -8.16
CA TRP A 26 3.29 -1.60 -6.75
C TRP A 26 3.23 -3.10 -6.48
N ASN A 27 4.20 -3.60 -5.71
CA ASN A 27 4.27 -4.98 -5.28
C ASN A 27 4.13 -5.04 -3.77
N SER A 28 3.11 -5.75 -3.27
CA SER A 28 2.85 -5.83 -1.83
C SER A 28 2.79 -7.26 -1.34
N THR A 29 3.26 -7.47 -0.11
CA THR A 29 3.13 -8.72 0.63
C THR A 29 2.30 -8.50 1.91
N PHE A 30 1.56 -9.53 2.30
CA PHE A 30 0.68 -9.56 3.45
C PHE A 30 0.97 -10.81 4.26
N GLU A 31 1.44 -10.64 5.49
CA GLU A 31 1.84 -11.72 6.38
C GLU A 31 1.06 -11.64 7.70
N TRP A 32 0.47 -12.76 8.13
CA TRP A 32 -0.16 -12.82 9.45
C TRP A 32 0.92 -12.79 10.54
N ILE A 33 0.85 -11.79 11.41
CA ILE A 33 1.80 -11.65 12.52
C ILE A 33 1.15 -11.94 13.89
N ALA A 34 -0.18 -11.88 13.96
CA ALA A 34 -0.98 -12.28 15.12
C ALA A 34 -2.44 -12.52 14.70
N GLU A 35 -3.27 -13.00 15.62
CA GLU A 35 -4.71 -13.07 15.39
C GLU A 35 -5.28 -11.68 15.13
N GLY A 36 -5.97 -11.51 13.98
CA GLY A 36 -6.55 -10.24 13.59
C GLY A 36 -5.53 -9.17 13.16
N GLN A 37 -4.24 -9.52 12.97
CA GLN A 37 -3.23 -8.57 12.51
C GLN A 37 -2.39 -9.12 11.35
N VAL A 38 -2.23 -8.29 10.33
CA VAL A 38 -1.44 -8.59 9.13
C VAL A 38 -0.41 -7.49 8.93
N LYS A 39 0.87 -7.84 8.80
CA LYS A 39 1.90 -6.92 8.31
C LYS A 39 1.74 -6.80 6.80
N MET A 40 1.66 -5.57 6.32
CA MET A 40 1.79 -5.24 4.91
C MET A 40 3.16 -4.61 4.66
N THR A 41 3.88 -5.10 3.66
CA THR A 41 5.05 -4.43 3.09
C THR A 41 4.75 -4.19 1.61
N SER A 42 4.90 -2.95 1.13
CA SER A 42 4.61 -2.56 -0.24
C SER A 42 5.79 -1.78 -0.83
N VAL A 43 6.26 -2.21 -2.00
CA VAL A 43 7.32 -1.54 -2.75
C VAL A 43 6.69 -0.86 -3.96
N ALA A 44 6.91 0.46 -4.07
CA ALA A 44 6.57 1.26 -5.23
C ALA A 44 7.84 1.51 -6.06
N ASP A 45 7.85 1.06 -7.31
CA ASP A 45 8.94 1.25 -8.25
C ASP A 45 8.48 2.18 -9.39
N PRO A 46 9.00 3.42 -9.46
CA PRO A 46 8.63 4.39 -10.49
C PRO A 46 9.44 4.23 -11.79
N LYS A 47 10.29 3.21 -11.94
CA LYS A 47 11.19 3.05 -13.09
C LYS A 47 10.49 3.07 -14.45
N ASN A 48 9.28 2.53 -14.53
CA ASN A 48 8.46 2.49 -15.74
C ASN A 48 7.38 3.59 -15.77
N ALA A 49 7.38 4.48 -14.78
CA ALA A 49 6.41 5.56 -14.68
C ALA A 49 6.72 6.68 -15.68
N ARG A 50 5.74 7.58 -15.87
CA ARG A 50 5.91 8.82 -16.62
C ARG A 50 7.12 9.60 -16.09
N LYS A 51 7.85 10.29 -16.98
CA LYS A 51 9.13 10.96 -16.65
C LYS A 51 9.05 12.02 -15.54
N ASP A 52 7.87 12.58 -15.31
CA ASP A 52 7.59 13.59 -14.30
C ASP A 52 7.02 13.00 -13.00
N PHE A 53 6.84 11.68 -12.92
CA PHE A 53 6.35 11.01 -11.73
C PHE A 53 7.46 10.86 -10.69
N LEU A 54 7.20 11.37 -9.48
CA LEU A 54 8.08 11.24 -8.33
C LEU A 54 7.30 10.68 -7.15
N LEU A 55 7.92 9.76 -6.43
CA LEU A 55 7.46 9.30 -5.12
C LEU A 55 7.94 10.28 -4.04
N ILE A 56 7.34 10.21 -2.86
CA ILE A 56 7.84 10.90 -1.68
C ILE A 56 8.72 9.93 -0.91
N GLY A 57 9.98 10.31 -0.70
CA GLY A 57 10.94 9.55 0.09
C GLY A 57 10.68 9.66 1.60
N PRO A 58 11.40 8.87 2.43
CA PRO A 58 11.24 8.87 3.87
C PRO A 58 11.69 10.19 4.53
N ASN A 59 12.48 11.00 3.82
CA ASN A 59 12.85 12.36 4.21
C ASN A 59 11.81 13.42 3.81
N GLY A 60 10.69 13.01 3.19
CA GLY A 60 9.65 13.91 2.70
C GLY A 60 9.99 14.63 1.39
N LEU A 61 11.12 14.32 0.75
CA LEU A 61 11.51 14.91 -0.53
C LEU A 61 11.07 14.04 -1.71
N PRO A 62 10.75 14.64 -2.87
CA PRO A 62 10.48 13.90 -4.09
C PRO A 62 11.68 13.04 -4.53
N THR A 63 11.42 11.83 -5.02
CA THR A 63 12.43 10.88 -5.47
C THR A 63 11.94 10.01 -6.62
N ALA A 64 12.86 9.64 -7.51
CA ALA A 64 12.65 8.67 -8.59
C ALA A 64 13.15 7.26 -8.20
N GLU A 65 13.61 7.08 -6.97
CA GLU A 65 14.05 5.77 -6.46
C GLU A 65 12.86 4.96 -5.90
N PRO A 66 12.92 3.62 -5.95
CA PRO A 66 11.91 2.78 -5.33
C PRO A 66 11.73 3.07 -3.84
N GLN A 67 10.48 3.10 -3.38
CA GLN A 67 10.13 3.35 -1.98
C GLN A 67 9.41 2.16 -1.37
N THR A 68 9.75 1.85 -0.12
CA THR A 68 9.12 0.76 0.65
C THR A 68 8.24 1.34 1.75
N TYR A 69 6.99 0.93 1.77
CA TYR A 69 5.99 1.30 2.76
C TYR A 69 5.62 0.08 3.62
N GLU A 70 5.52 0.28 4.92
CA GLU A 70 5.14 -0.79 5.85
C GLU A 70 4.04 -0.33 6.81
N THR A 71 3.13 -1.24 7.14
CA THR A 71 2.14 -1.02 8.21
C THR A 71 1.66 -2.34 8.78
N VAL A 72 1.17 -2.30 10.02
CA VAL A 72 0.39 -3.38 10.61
C VAL A 72 -1.09 -3.04 10.43
N MET A 73 -1.80 -3.91 9.74
CA MET A 73 -3.22 -3.79 9.48
C MET A 73 -4.03 -4.58 10.50
N THR A 74 -5.05 -3.95 11.08
CA THR A 74 -6.08 -4.64 11.86
C THR A 74 -7.10 -5.28 10.92
N VAL A 75 -7.39 -6.56 11.12
CA VAL A 75 -8.37 -7.33 10.35
C VAL A 75 -9.65 -7.51 11.16
N LYS A 76 -10.78 -7.09 10.59
CA LYS A 76 -12.12 -7.34 11.12
C LYS A 76 -12.90 -8.24 10.16
N ARG A 77 -13.53 -9.28 10.70
CA ARG A 77 -14.35 -10.24 9.95
C ARG A 77 -15.79 -10.21 10.45
N LYS A 78 -16.76 -10.27 9.53
CA LYS A 78 -18.18 -10.43 9.85
C LYS A 78 -18.83 -11.32 8.79
N GLY A 79 -18.97 -12.61 9.08
CA GLY A 79 -19.39 -13.60 8.10
C GLY A 79 -18.37 -13.73 6.97
N ASP A 80 -18.83 -13.52 5.74
CA ASP A 80 -18.02 -13.52 4.51
C ASP A 80 -17.25 -12.21 4.28
N LYS A 81 -17.61 -11.14 5.00
CA LYS A 81 -17.00 -9.81 4.87
C LYS A 81 -15.68 -9.74 5.64
N VAL A 82 -14.68 -9.16 4.99
CA VAL A 82 -13.37 -8.88 5.57
C VAL A 82 -13.04 -7.41 5.34
N GLN A 83 -12.59 -6.73 6.38
CA GLN A 83 -12.02 -5.39 6.30
C GLN A 83 -10.64 -5.39 6.95
N MET A 84 -9.65 -4.81 6.27
CA MET A 84 -8.32 -4.54 6.82
C MET A 84 -8.09 -3.04 6.88
N THR A 85 -7.60 -2.54 7.99
CA THR A 85 -7.29 -1.11 8.17
C THR A 85 -5.90 -0.91 8.74
N GLY A 86 -5.11 -0.04 8.13
CA GLY A 86 -3.76 0.31 8.59
C GLY A 86 -3.44 1.78 8.34
N THR A 87 -2.38 2.25 8.97
CA THR A 87 -1.87 3.61 8.79
C THR A 87 -0.38 3.52 8.48
N ILE A 88 0.05 4.19 7.41
CA ILE A 88 1.47 4.35 7.08
C ILE A 88 1.84 5.79 7.35
N THR A 89 2.88 6.01 8.13
CA THR A 89 3.54 7.31 8.25
C THR A 89 4.82 7.23 7.43
N TYR A 90 4.96 8.08 6.41
CA TYR A 90 6.11 8.06 5.51
C TYR A 90 6.53 9.48 5.15
N GLY A 91 7.75 9.87 5.54
CA GLY A 91 8.18 11.26 5.46
C GLY A 91 7.20 12.18 6.20
N ASN A 92 6.65 13.14 5.47
CA ASN A 92 5.70 14.13 6.01
C ASN A 92 4.23 13.75 5.75
N GLU A 93 3.99 12.56 5.20
CA GLU A 93 2.66 12.09 4.82
C GLU A 93 2.15 10.99 5.76
N THR A 94 0.84 10.99 5.96
CA THR A 94 0.12 9.91 6.62
C THR A 94 -0.91 9.36 5.67
N ILE A 95 -0.80 8.06 5.38
CA ILE A 95 -1.67 7.33 4.46
C ILE A 95 -2.55 6.41 5.30
N PHE A 96 -3.87 6.56 5.15
CA PHE A 96 -4.85 5.67 5.76
C PHE A 96 -5.26 4.63 4.73
N LEU A 97 -5.01 3.35 5.04
CA LEU A 97 -5.37 2.23 4.19
C LEU A 97 -6.61 1.54 4.74
N THR A 98 -7.64 1.40 3.90
CA THR A 98 -8.79 0.55 4.16
C THR A 98 -9.00 -0.38 2.97
N MET A 99 -8.91 -1.68 3.19
CA MET A 99 -9.18 -2.70 2.19
C MET A 99 -10.42 -3.49 2.60
N ARG A 100 -11.33 -3.72 1.66
CA ARG A 100 -12.55 -4.50 1.91
C ARG A 100 -12.65 -5.60 0.87
N LYS A 101 -13.04 -6.79 1.30
CA LYS A 101 -13.46 -7.84 0.38
C LYS A 101 -14.87 -7.50 -0.13
N GLY A 102 -14.99 -7.30 -1.44
CA GLY A 102 -16.25 -7.20 -2.17
C GLY A 102 -16.90 -8.57 -2.36
#